data_AF-L1JNB4-F1
#
_entry.id   AF-L1JNB4-F1
#
_cell.length_a   1.000
_cell.length_b   1.000
_cell.length_c   1.000
_cell.angle_alpha   90.00
_cell.angle_beta   90.00
_cell.angle_gamma   90.00
#
_symmetry.space_group_name_H-M   'P 1'
#
loop_
_entity.id
_entity.type
_entity.pdbx_description
1 polymer ?
#
loop_
_entity_poly.entity_id
_entity_poly.type
_entity_poly.pdbx_seq_one_letter_code
_entity_poly.pdbx_strand_id
1 'polypeptide(L)'
;MDDAKSDLVNVLSRLEAHWVVLEAELTEINKDITQCEQCVQKYGEYFTFPLQHLKDLKKAKKQKMKEIIQAMEAFNENLVGGKRLVKMLEREMPVVSVNSTAKSGMN
;
A
#
# COMPACT_ATOMS: atom_id res chain seq x y z
N MET A 1 -11.71 19.32 2.39
CA MET A 1 -11.16 18.27 3.28
C MET A 1 -11.51 16.86 2.80
N ASP A 2 -12.60 16.66 2.05
CA ASP A 2 -13.02 15.33 1.59
C ASP A 2 -12.17 14.76 0.45
N ASP A 3 -11.63 15.61 -0.43
CA ASP A 3 -10.81 15.17 -1.58
C ASP A 3 -9.53 14.44 -1.15
N ALA A 4 -8.81 14.97 -0.16
CA ALA A 4 -7.58 14.35 0.34
C ALA A 4 -7.82 12.99 1.01
N LYS A 5 -8.98 12.79 1.66
CA LYS A 5 -9.37 11.48 2.21
C LYS A 5 -9.75 10.51 1.10
N SER A 6 -10.44 10.98 0.07
CA SER A 6 -10.79 10.17 -1.11
C SER A 6 -9.54 9.69 -1.84
N ASP A 7 -8.57 10.58 -2.09
CA ASP A 7 -7.30 10.25 -2.75
C ASP A 7 -6.49 9.23 -1.95
N LEU A 8 -6.50 9.35 -0.62
CA LEU A 8 -5.83 8.44 0.29
C LEU A 8 -6.40 7.02 0.21
N VAL A 9 -7.73 6.89 0.25
CA VAL A 9 -8.44 5.61 0.11
C VAL A 9 -8.18 5.02 -1.27
N ASN A 10 -8.20 5.84 -2.32
CA ASN A 10 -7.91 5.40 -3.69
C ASN A 10 -6.50 4.81 -3.83
N VAL A 11 -5.48 5.43 -3.22
CA VAL A 11 -4.11 4.91 -3.24
C VAL A 11 -4.02 3.59 -2.49
N LEU A 12 -4.62 3.49 -1.30
CA LEU A 12 -4.61 2.27 -0.50
C LEU A 12 -5.30 1.11 -1.25
N SER A 13 -6.49 1.34 -1.78
CA SER A 13 -7.25 0.32 -2.54
C SER A 13 -6.50 -0.14 -3.79
N ARG A 14 -5.73 0.75 -4.45
CA ARG A 14 -4.88 0.35 -5.57
C ARG A 14 -3.73 -0.54 -5.12
N LEU A 15 -3.06 -0.20 -4.02
CA LEU A 15 -1.96 -1.03 -3.48
C LEU A 15 -2.48 -2.42 -3.05
N GLU A 16 -3.64 -2.47 -2.41
CA GLU A 16 -4.31 -3.73 -2.05
C GLU A 16 -4.69 -4.56 -3.29
N ALA A 17 -5.24 -3.93 -4.32
CA ALA A 17 -5.55 -4.62 -5.57
C ALA A 17 -4.30 -5.20 -6.24
N HIS A 18 -3.21 -4.42 -6.31
CA HIS A 18 -1.93 -4.89 -6.84
C HIS A 18 -1.33 -6.04 -6.00
N TRP A 19 -1.48 -6.00 -4.68
CA TRP A 19 -1.06 -7.06 -3.78
C TRP A 19 -1.79 -8.38 -4.09
N VAL A 20 -3.12 -8.35 -4.17
CA VAL A 20 -3.94 -9.54 -4.44
C VAL A 20 -3.59 -10.17 -5.79
N VAL A 21 -3.39 -9.35 -6.82
CA VAL A 21 -2.96 -9.84 -8.14
C VAL A 21 -1.60 -10.52 -8.06
N LEU A 22 -0.62 -9.89 -7.39
CA LEU A 22 0.72 -10.47 -7.25
C LEU A 22 0.72 -11.79 -6.47
N GLU A 23 -0.12 -11.92 -5.46
CA GLU A 23 -0.27 -13.16 -4.69
C GLU A 23 -0.83 -14.29 -5.54
N ALA A 24 -1.87 -14.01 -6.33
CA ALA A 24 -2.44 -14.97 -7.27
C ALA A 24 -1.42 -15.39 -8.35
N GLU A 25 -0.70 -14.43 -8.94
CA GLU A 25 0.34 -14.71 -9.94
C GLU A 25 1.48 -15.56 -9.37
N LEU A 26 1.94 -15.26 -8.15
CA LEU A 26 2.99 -16.06 -7.50
C LEU A 26 2.52 -17.48 -7.21
N THR A 27 1.25 -17.66 -6.86
CA THR A 27 0.64 -18.98 -6.68
C THR A 27 0.68 -19.77 -7.97
N GLU A 28 0.32 -19.16 -9.10
CA GLU A 28 0.33 -19.82 -10.40
C GLU A 28 1.76 -20.13 -10.87
N ILE A 29 2.69 -19.18 -10.75
CA ILE A 29 4.11 -19.40 -11.08
C ILE A 29 4.69 -20.58 -10.29
N ASN A 30 4.29 -20.79 -9.03
CA ASN A 30 4.74 -21.96 -8.28
C ASN A 30 4.26 -23.28 -8.91
N LYS A 31 3.00 -23.33 -9.37
CA LYS A 31 2.46 -24.50 -10.08
C LYS A 31 3.21 -24.72 -11.39
N ASP A 32 3.44 -23.66 -12.16
CA ASP A 32 4.15 -23.71 -13.43
C ASP A 32 5.60 -24.19 -13.24
N ILE A 33 6.28 -23.75 -12.19
CA ILE A 33 7.61 -24.26 -11.84
C ILE A 33 7.56 -25.77 -11.61
N THR A 34 6.62 -26.27 -10.81
CA THR A 34 6.49 -27.71 -10.56
C THR A 34 6.21 -28.50 -11.83
N GLN A 35 5.34 -28.00 -12.71
CA GLN A 35 5.06 -28.63 -14.00
C GLN A 35 6.28 -28.60 -14.93
N CYS A 36 7.00 -27.48 -14.95
CA CYS A 36 8.20 -27.32 -15.77
C CYS A 36 9.34 -28.22 -15.27
N GLU A 37 9.48 -28.40 -13.96
CA GLU A 37 10.40 -29.39 -13.36
C GLU A 37 10.09 -30.82 -13.82
N GLN A 38 8.80 -31.21 -13.87
CA GLN A 38 8.39 -32.49 -14.44
C GLN A 38 8.74 -32.60 -15.93
N CYS A 39 8.59 -31.50 -16.69
CA CYS A 39 8.95 -31.47 -18.10
C CYS A 39 10.46 -31.58 -18.31
N VAL A 40 11.28 -30.96 -17.47
CA VAL A 40 12.75 -31.15 -17.47
C VAL A 40 13.11 -32.61 -17.23
N GLN A 41 12.45 -33.27 -16.26
CA GLN A 41 12.70 -34.69 -15.98
C GLN A 41 12.31 -35.59 -17.16
N LYS A 42 11.22 -35.28 -17.86
CA LYS A 42 10.67 -36.13 -18.94
C LYS A 42 11.31 -35.89 -20.31
N TYR A 43 11.62 -34.63 -20.62
CA TYR A 43 12.02 -34.19 -21.95
C TYR A 43 13.42 -33.55 -21.98
N GLY A 44 14.09 -33.46 -20.84
CA GLY A 44 15.46 -33.00 -20.72
C GLY A 44 15.61 -31.48 -20.82
N GLU A 45 16.79 -31.07 -21.28
CA GLU A 45 17.31 -29.70 -21.12
C GLU A 45 16.52 -28.61 -21.84
N TYR A 46 15.64 -28.97 -22.78
CA TYR A 46 14.78 -28.01 -23.48
C TYR A 46 13.91 -27.17 -22.51
N PHE A 47 13.52 -27.76 -21.37
CA PHE A 47 12.72 -27.08 -20.36
C PHE A 47 13.54 -26.35 -19.29
N THR A 48 14.88 -26.47 -19.31
CA THR A 48 15.76 -25.81 -18.33
C THR A 48 15.67 -24.29 -18.43
N PHE A 49 15.65 -23.75 -19.66
CA PHE A 49 15.55 -22.30 -19.86
C PHE A 49 14.19 -21.72 -19.39
N PRO A 50 13.03 -22.27 -19.81
CA PRO A 50 11.74 -21.87 -19.25
C PRO A 50 11.66 -21.99 -17.72
N LEU A 51 12.21 -23.06 -17.14
CA LEU A 51 12.24 -23.24 -15.68
C LEU A 51 13.05 -22.14 -14.99
N GLN A 52 14.22 -21.80 -15.54
CA GLN A 52 15.04 -20.71 -14.99
C GLN A 52 14.31 -19.37 -15.09
N HIS A 53 13.68 -19.10 -16.24
CA HIS A 53 12.87 -17.90 -16.41
C HIS A 53 11.75 -17.78 -15.36
N LEU A 54 11.02 -18.86 -15.09
CA LEU A 54 9.97 -18.88 -14.06
C LEU A 54 10.52 -18.61 -12.65
N LYS A 55 11.71 -19.15 -12.33
CA LYS A 55 12.39 -18.90 -11.04
C LYS A 55 12.79 -17.43 -10.90
N ASP A 56 13.30 -16.82 -11.96
CA ASP A 56 13.68 -15.41 -11.97
C ASP A 56 12.43 -14.50 -11.89
N LEU A 57 11.36 -14.85 -12.61
CA LEU A 57 10.09 -14.14 -12.56
C LEU A 57 9.47 -14.18 -11.15
N LYS A 58 9.49 -15.35 -10.50
CA LYS A 58 9.06 -15.51 -9.10
C LYS A 58 9.85 -14.60 -8.17
N LYS A 59 11.19 -14.54 -8.34
CA LYS A 59 12.05 -13.67 -7.54
C LYS A 59 11.70 -12.20 -7.74
N ALA A 60 11.52 -11.76 -8.99
CA ALA A 60 11.16 -10.40 -9.32
C ALA A 60 9.78 -10.01 -8.73
N LYS A 61 8.76 -10.86 -8.88
CA LYS A 61 7.44 -10.60 -8.30
C LYS A 61 7.44 -10.56 -6.77
N LYS A 62 8.19 -11.46 -6.11
CA LYS A 62 8.39 -11.39 -4.65
C LYS A 62 9.07 -10.08 -4.21
N GLN A 63 10.00 -9.56 -5.00
CA GLN A 63 10.63 -8.28 -4.70
C GLN A 63 9.62 -7.13 -4.79
N LYS A 64 8.77 -7.11 -5.83
CA LYS A 64 7.68 -6.12 -5.95
C LYS A 64 6.68 -6.19 -4.81
N MET A 65 6.34 -7.39 -4.36
CA MET A 65 5.46 -7.61 -3.22
C MET A 65 6.04 -7.01 -1.93
N LYS A 66 7.35 -7.15 -1.69
CA LYS A 66 8.03 -6.48 -0.58
C LYS A 66 8.00 -4.96 -0.69
N GLU A 67 8.22 -4.41 -1.88
CA GLU A 67 8.14 -2.96 -2.12
C GLU A 67 6.73 -2.41 -1.79
N ILE A 68 5.67 -3.15 -2.14
CA ILE A 68 4.29 -2.76 -1.81
C ILE A 68 4.06 -2.76 -0.29
N ILE A 69 4.52 -3.79 0.44
CA ILE A 69 4.43 -3.82 1.90
C ILE A 69 5.13 -2.60 2.51
N GLN A 70 6.37 -2.35 2.09
CA GLN A 70 7.14 -1.21 2.59
C GLN A 70 6.44 0.13 2.30
N ALA A 71 5.83 0.26 1.12
CA ALA A 71 5.04 1.44 0.78
C ALA A 71 3.80 1.59 1.67
N MET A 72 3.08 0.50 1.96
CA MET A 72 1.92 0.51 2.87
C MET A 72 2.32 0.82 4.31
N GLU A 73 3.44 0.28 4.79
CA GLU A 73 3.98 0.54 6.13
C GLU A 73 4.40 2.01 6.28
N ALA A 74 5.22 2.52 5.35
CA ALA A 74 5.64 3.92 5.35
C ALA A 74 4.45 4.88 5.25
N PHE A 75 3.44 4.51 4.47
CA PHE A 75 2.20 5.29 4.37
C PHE A 75 1.45 5.33 5.71
N ASN A 76 1.32 4.20 6.40
CA ASN A 76 0.68 4.12 7.70
C ASN A 76 1.42 4.96 8.76
N GLU A 77 2.76 4.90 8.79
CA GLU A 77 3.58 5.72 9.68
C GLU A 77 3.37 7.22 9.45
N ASN A 78 3.40 7.66 8.19
CA ASN A 78 3.13 9.04 7.81
C ASN A 78 1.72 9.48 8.24
N LEU A 79 0.73 8.59 8.15
CA LEU A 79 -0.65 8.88 8.53
C LEU A 79 -0.81 9.05 10.04
N VAL A 80 -0.15 8.21 10.83
CA VAL A 80 -0.14 8.30 12.29
C VAL A 80 0.59 9.58 12.73
N GLY A 81 1.73 9.89 12.12
CA GLY A 81 2.49 11.12 12.36
C GLY A 81 1.67 12.37 12.06
N GLY A 82 1.01 12.41 10.90
CA GLY A 82 0.14 13.53 10.50
C GLY A 82 -1.04 13.73 11.46
N LYS A 83 -1.73 12.65 11.87
CA LYS A 83 -2.81 12.70 12.86
C LYS A 83 -2.34 13.26 14.21
N ARG A 84 -1.12 12.91 14.64
CA ARG A 84 -0.54 13.41 15.89
C ARG A 84 -0.26 14.90 15.81
N LEU A 85 0.29 15.38 14.69
CA LEU A 85 0.59 16.79 14.48
C LEU A 85 -0.68 17.64 14.48
N VAL A 86 -1.74 17.21 13.79
CA VAL A 86 -3.05 17.90 13.79
C VAL A 86 -3.59 18.03 15.20
N LYS A 87 -3.58 16.95 16.00
CA LYS A 87 -4.03 17.00 17.41
C LYS A 87 -3.19 17.95 18.28
N MET A 88 -1.89 18.08 18.00
CA MET A 88 -1.03 19.02 18.73
C MET A 88 -1.35 20.47 18.36
N LEU A 89 -1.57 20.76 17.07
CA LEU A 89 -1.95 22.09 16.59
C LEU A 89 -3.33 22.52 17.09
N GLU A 90 -4.31 21.61 17.11
CA GLU A 90 -5.65 21.86 17.68
C GLU A 90 -5.60 22.19 19.19
N ARG A 91 -4.61 21.65 19.91
CA ARG A 91 -4.42 21.91 21.34
C ARG A 91 -3.73 23.26 21.62
N GLU A 92 -2.95 23.78 20.68
CA GLU A 92 -2.20 25.04 20.81
C GLU A 92 -2.91 26.26 20.22
N MET A 93 -4.06 26.10 19.54
CA MET A 93 -4.90 27.24 19.13
C MET A 93 -5.86 27.64 20.26
N PRO A 94 -5.59 28.70 21.05
CA PRO A 94 -6.60 29.22 21.96
C PRO A 94 -7.73 29.81 21.12
N VAL A 95 -8.96 29.40 21.42
CA VAL A 95 -10.18 30.06 20.94
C VAL A 95 -10.09 31.52 21.38
N VAL A 96 -9.70 32.42 20.46
CA VAL A 96 -9.90 33.86 20.67
C VAL A 96 -11.41 34.06 20.62
N SER A 97 -12.04 33.98 21.79
CA SER A 97 -13.44 34.31 22.00
C SER A 97 -13.61 35.79 21.69
N VAL A 98 -13.94 36.11 20.44
CA VAL A 98 -14.42 37.42 20.05
C VAL A 98 -15.80 37.59 20.70
N ASN A 99 -15.81 38.01 21.96
CA ASN A 99 -17.04 38.42 22.62
C ASN A 99 -17.57 39.65 21.90
N SER A 100 -18.57 39.42 21.06
CA SER A 100 -19.46 40.45 20.53
C SER A 100 -20.33 40.97 21.68
N THR A 101 -19.88 42.01 22.38
CA THR A 101 -20.75 42.78 23.28
C THR A 101 -21.61 43.73 22.47
N ALA A 102 -22.74 43.21 22.00
CA ALA A 102 -23.87 44.02 21.60
C ALA A 102 -24.59 44.57 22.86
N LYS A 103 -24.77 45.90 22.88
CA LYS A 103 -25.83 46.68 23.56
C LYS A 103 -26.03 46.51 25.08
N SER A 104 -25.78 47.59 25.81
CA SER A 104 -26.62 48.02 26.94
C SER A 104 -26.93 49.51 26.78
N GLY A 105 -28.14 49.82 26.31
CA GLY A 105 -28.77 51.11 26.57
C GLY A 105 -29.52 51.07 27.90
N MET A 106 -29.96 52.25 28.38
CA MET A 106 -30.66 52.54 29.66
C MET A 106 -29.66 52.68 30.82
N ASN A 107 -29.43 53.85 31.42
CA ASN A 107 -30.23 55.07 31.61
C ASN A 107 -29.38 56.34 31.46
#